data_AF-X0ZY02-F1
#
_entry.id   AF-X0ZY02-F1
#
_cell.length_a   1.000
_cell.length_b   1.000
_cell.length_c   1.000
_cell.angle_alpha   90.00
_cell.angle_beta   90.00
_cell.angle_gamma   90.00
#
_symmetry.space_group_name_H-M   'P 1'
#
loop_
_entity.id
_entity.type
_entity.pdbx_description
1 polymer ?
#
loop_
_entity_poly.entity_id
_entity_poly.type
_entity_poly.pdbx_seq_one_letter_code
_entity_poly.pdbx_strand_id
1 'polypeptide(L)'
;LAIEAFADSLEVIPITLAENGGLDPIDILVALRAAHEKPDGLWKGVNVFTGKTVDMMEENILEPLVVKEQAIKSAVEAASMILRIDDVIASARTPPPPPPSGGGGYGGMPPY
;
A
#
# COMPACT_ATOMS: atom_id res chain seq x y z
N LEU A 1 3.43 -12.37 -17.27
CA LEU A 1 3.65 -12.46 -15.81
C LEU A 1 3.94 -11.09 -15.17
N ALA A 2 5.14 -10.48 -15.28
CA ALA A 2 5.42 -9.23 -14.57
C ALA A 2 4.58 -8.02 -15.05
N ILE A 3 4.39 -7.88 -16.36
CA ILE A 3 3.57 -6.81 -16.95
C ILE A 3 2.09 -6.99 -16.57
N GLU A 4 1.59 -8.22 -16.61
CA GLU A 4 0.22 -8.56 -16.19
C GLU A 4 0.01 -8.28 -14.71
N ALA A 5 0.93 -8.72 -13.83
CA ALA A 5 0.85 -8.43 -12.40
C ALA A 5 0.89 -6.92 -12.10
N PHE A 6 1.65 -6.15 -12.88
CA PHE A 6 1.63 -4.69 -12.79
C PHE A 6 0.27 -4.11 -13.22
N ALA A 7 -0.30 -4.59 -14.32
CA ALA A 7 -1.62 -4.17 -14.77
C ALA A 7 -2.71 -4.51 -13.75
N ASP A 8 -2.72 -5.75 -13.22
CA ASP A 8 -3.62 -6.20 -12.16
C ASP A 8 -3.49 -5.32 -10.90
N SER A 9 -2.26 -4.89 -10.55
CA SER A 9 -2.04 -4.02 -9.39
C SER A 9 -2.71 -2.65 -9.52
N LEU A 10 -2.89 -2.13 -10.75
CA LEU A 10 -3.56 -0.84 -10.97
C LEU A 10 -5.06 -0.92 -10.71
N GLU A 11 -5.66 -2.11 -10.76
CA GLU A 11 -7.08 -2.33 -10.46
C GLU A 11 -7.42 -2.08 -8.99
N VAL A 12 -6.41 -1.99 -8.11
CA VAL A 12 -6.61 -1.59 -6.71
C VAL A 12 -7.32 -0.24 -6.60
N ILE A 13 -7.10 0.68 -7.56
CA ILE A 13 -7.70 2.01 -7.55
C ILE A 13 -9.24 1.94 -7.67
N PRO A 14 -9.81 1.36 -8.75
CA PRO A 14 -11.26 1.21 -8.85
C PRO A 14 -11.86 0.28 -7.79
N ILE A 15 -11.14 -0.77 -7.36
CA ILE A 15 -11.57 -1.63 -6.25
C ILE A 15 -11.76 -0.81 -4.97
N THR A 16 -10.75 -0.02 -4.60
CA THR A 16 -10.79 0.82 -3.39
C THR A 16 -11.89 1.87 -3.47
N LEU A 17 -12.16 2.43 -4.65
CA LEU A 17 -13.28 3.35 -4.86
C LEU A 17 -14.63 2.65 -4.66
N ALA A 18 -14.79 1.43 -5.16
CA ALA A 18 -16.00 0.63 -4.98
C ALA A 18 -16.24 0.30 -3.50
N GLU A 19 -15.20 -0.19 -2.81
CA GLU A 19 -15.26 -0.50 -1.38
C GLU A 19 -15.67 0.73 -0.54
N ASN A 20 -15.01 1.87 -0.77
CA ASN A 20 -15.33 3.12 -0.07
C ASN A 20 -16.72 3.66 -0.43
N GLY A 21 -17.24 3.33 -1.61
CA GLY A 21 -18.60 3.63 -2.04
C GLY A 21 -19.66 2.67 -1.50
N GLY A 22 -19.26 1.60 -0.79
CA GLY A 22 -20.18 0.55 -0.31
C GLY A 22 -20.70 -0.36 -1.43
N LEU A 23 -20.00 -0.42 -2.56
CA LEU A 23 -20.33 -1.27 -3.70
C LEU A 23 -19.61 -2.61 -3.61
N ASP A 24 -20.08 -3.63 -4.34
CA ASP A 24 -19.36 -4.89 -4.48
C ASP A 24 -18.15 -4.70 -5.41
N PRO A 25 -16.91 -4.88 -4.93
CA PRO A 25 -15.72 -4.61 -5.75
C PRO A 25 -15.54 -5.60 -6.89
N ILE A 26 -16.01 -6.84 -6.73
CA ILE A 26 -15.91 -7.88 -7.76
C ILE A 26 -16.84 -7.53 -8.92
N ASP A 27 -18.08 -7.17 -8.62
CA ASP A 27 -19.05 -6.78 -9.64
C ASP A 27 -18.59 -5.54 -10.43
N ILE A 28 -18.07 -4.52 -9.73
CA ILE A 28 -17.52 -3.33 -10.36
C ILE A 28 -16.33 -3.66 -11.26
N LEU A 29 -15.41 -4.50 -10.79
CA LEU A 29 -14.22 -4.85 -11.56
C LEU A 29 -14.57 -5.63 -12.83
N VAL A 30 -15.48 -6.60 -12.74
CA VAL A 30 -15.96 -7.38 -13.88
C VAL A 30 -16.66 -6.46 -14.89
N ALA A 31 -17.52 -5.55 -14.42
CA ALA A 31 -18.21 -4.59 -15.28
C ALA A 31 -17.23 -3.64 -15.98
N LEU A 32 -16.22 -3.13 -15.27
CA LEU A 32 -15.18 -2.28 -15.85
C LEU A 32 -14.38 -3.02 -16.91
N ARG A 33 -13.87 -4.24 -16.63
CA ARG A 33 -13.12 -5.04 -17.61
C ARG A 33 -13.93 -5.27 -18.89
N ALA A 34 -15.18 -5.71 -18.75
CA ALA A 34 -16.07 -5.92 -19.89
C ALA A 34 -16.38 -4.62 -20.68
N ALA A 35 -16.39 -3.47 -20.02
CA ALA A 35 -16.58 -2.18 -20.66
C ALA A 35 -15.31 -1.72 -21.41
N HIS A 36 -14.13 -1.94 -20.83
CA HIS A 36 -12.83 -1.58 -21.43
C HIS A 36 -12.44 -2.46 -22.62
N GLU A 37 -13.01 -3.66 -22.78
CA GLU A 37 -12.82 -4.51 -23.97
C GLU A 37 -13.45 -3.93 -25.25
N LYS A 38 -14.37 -2.96 -25.11
CA LYS A 38 -15.08 -2.36 -26.24
C LYS A 38 -14.27 -1.22 -26.88
N PRO A 39 -14.50 -0.90 -28.18
CA PRO A 39 -13.78 0.18 -28.87
C PRO A 39 -13.93 1.57 -28.21
N ASP A 40 -15.04 1.84 -27.54
CA ASP A 40 -15.33 3.07 -26.78
C ASP A 40 -14.99 2.93 -25.28
N GLY A 41 -14.26 1.88 -24.91
CA GLY A 41 -13.97 1.51 -23.53
C GLY A 41 -12.98 2.43 -22.81
N LEU A 42 -12.22 3.28 -23.53
CA LEU A 42 -11.08 4.02 -22.98
C LEU A 42 -11.43 4.85 -21.74
N TRP A 43 -12.60 5.49 -21.73
CA TRP A 43 -13.01 6.43 -20.67
C TRP A 43 -14.04 5.85 -19.71
N LYS A 44 -14.26 4.54 -19.73
CA LYS A 44 -15.20 3.91 -18.81
C LYS A 44 -14.63 3.90 -17.39
N GLY A 45 -15.44 4.30 -16.43
CA GLY A 45 -15.07 4.37 -15.01
C GLY A 45 -16.25 4.04 -14.12
N VAL A 46 -16.02 3.93 -12.81
CA VAL A 46 -17.06 3.63 -11.83
C VAL A 46 -17.69 4.92 -11.30
N ASN A 47 -19.01 5.04 -11.42
CA ASN A 47 -19.76 6.04 -10.66
C ASN A 47 -20.16 5.44 -9.31
N VAL A 48 -19.48 5.85 -8.25
CA VAL A 48 -19.66 5.30 -6.89
C VAL A 48 -21.02 5.60 -6.28
N PHE A 49 -21.75 6.61 -6.77
CA PHE A 49 -23.08 6.94 -6.25
C PHE A 49 -24.18 6.06 -6.86
N THR A 50 -23.99 5.62 -8.10
CA THR A 50 -24.98 4.80 -8.83
C THR A 50 -24.61 3.33 -8.92
N GLY A 51 -23.34 2.99 -8.64
CA GLY A 51 -22.81 1.65 -8.80
C GLY A 51 -22.66 1.19 -10.25
N LYS A 52 -22.70 2.12 -11.21
CA LYS A 52 -22.66 1.80 -12.65
C LYS A 52 -21.35 2.22 -13.27
N THR A 53 -20.95 1.48 -14.29
CA THR A 53 -19.92 1.92 -15.23
C THR A 53 -20.50 2.99 -16.14
N VAL A 54 -19.83 4.14 -16.23
CA VAL A 54 -20.25 5.27 -17.06
C VAL A 54 -19.05 5.85 -17.78
N ASP A 55 -19.30 6.69 -18.80
CA ASP A 55 -18.25 7.41 -19.50
C ASP A 55 -17.81 8.64 -18.69
N MET A 56 -16.55 8.65 -18.23
CA MET A 56 -16.04 9.74 -17.38
C MET A 56 -15.98 11.08 -18.11
N MET A 57 -15.82 11.07 -19.45
CA MET A 57 -15.79 12.30 -20.23
C MET A 57 -17.17 12.93 -20.32
N GLU A 58 -18.21 12.10 -20.54
CA GLU A 58 -19.60 12.57 -20.59
C GLU A 58 -20.08 13.09 -19.22
N GLU A 59 -19.61 12.47 -18.12
CA GLU A 59 -19.88 12.92 -16.75
C GLU A 59 -19.04 14.13 -16.31
N ASN A 60 -18.16 14.66 -17.17
CA ASN A 60 -17.22 15.75 -16.87
C ASN A 60 -16.28 15.45 -15.67
N ILE A 61 -15.94 14.18 -15.47
CA ILE A 61 -14.99 13.74 -14.45
C ILE A 61 -13.61 13.67 -15.11
N LEU A 62 -12.86 14.77 -15.01
CA LEU A 62 -11.55 14.92 -15.62
C LEU A 62 -10.46 15.06 -14.57
N GLU A 63 -9.30 14.48 -14.85
CA GLU A 63 -8.12 14.57 -13.98
C GLU A 63 -6.91 15.09 -14.77
N PRO A 64 -6.06 15.94 -14.16
CA PRO A 64 -4.86 16.42 -14.83
C PRO A 64 -3.88 15.27 -15.11
N LEU A 65 -3.40 15.18 -16.35
CA LEU A 65 -2.43 14.16 -16.79
C LEU A 65 -1.21 14.10 -15.86
N VAL A 66 -0.67 15.27 -15.50
CA VAL A 66 0.52 15.39 -14.63
C VAL A 66 0.35 14.69 -13.28
N VAL A 67 -0.88 14.67 -12.73
CA VAL A 67 -1.16 14.01 -11.45
C VAL A 67 -1.07 12.49 -11.60
N LYS A 68 -1.67 11.93 -12.66
CA LYS A 68 -1.65 10.48 -12.93
C LYS A 68 -0.24 9.99 -13.26
N GLU A 69 0.49 10.71 -14.08
CA GLU A 69 1.88 10.37 -14.39
C GLU A 69 2.74 10.34 -13.13
N GLN A 70 2.63 11.37 -12.29
CA GLN A 70 3.45 11.45 -11.09
C GLN A 70 3.07 10.36 -10.08
N ALA A 71 1.77 10.07 -9.92
CA ALA A 71 1.31 9.01 -9.03
C ALA A 71 1.91 7.64 -9.41
N ILE A 72 1.87 7.28 -10.71
CA ILE A 72 2.43 6.02 -11.20
C ILE A 72 3.95 6.00 -11.02
N LYS A 73 4.65 7.07 -11.42
CA LYS A 73 6.11 7.18 -11.26
C LYS A 73 6.54 7.01 -9.80
N SER A 74 5.93 7.76 -8.89
CA SER A 74 6.26 7.72 -7.47
C SER A 74 5.91 6.37 -6.82
N ALA A 75 4.78 5.75 -7.18
CA ALA A 75 4.43 4.41 -6.70
C ALA A 75 5.46 3.35 -7.12
N VAL A 76 5.89 3.39 -8.39
CA VAL A 76 6.93 2.49 -8.92
C VAL A 76 8.27 2.72 -8.25
N GLU A 77 8.67 3.97 -8.04
CA GLU A 77 9.91 4.30 -7.32
C GLU A 77 9.89 3.76 -5.89
N ALA A 78 8.80 3.98 -5.15
CA ALA A 78 8.64 3.49 -3.79
C ALA A 78 8.69 1.95 -3.72
N ALA A 79 7.92 1.27 -4.57
CA ALA A 79 7.94 -0.19 -4.65
C ALA A 79 9.34 -0.72 -4.99
N SER A 80 10.01 -0.09 -5.97
CA SER A 80 11.36 -0.48 -6.40
C SER A 80 12.42 -0.24 -5.33
N MET A 81 12.25 0.77 -4.45
CA MET A 81 13.15 0.97 -3.31
C MET A 81 13.04 -0.16 -2.31
N ILE A 82 11.81 -0.59 -1.99
CA ILE A 82 11.55 -1.69 -1.04
C ILE A 82 12.04 -3.02 -1.60
N LEU A 83 11.70 -3.32 -2.87
CA LEU A 83 12.09 -4.58 -3.53
C LEU A 83 13.60 -4.75 -3.70
N ARG A 84 14.38 -3.66 -3.63
CA ARG A 84 15.84 -3.68 -3.69
C ARG A 84 16.52 -3.96 -2.35
N ILE A 85 15.78 -4.04 -1.26
CA ILE A 85 16.34 -4.37 0.06
C ILE A 85 16.44 -5.89 0.16
N ASP A 86 17.67 -6.39 0.18
CA ASP A 86 17.93 -7.84 0.32
C ASP A 86 17.85 -8.30 1.78
N ASP A 87 18.30 -7.46 2.73
CA ASP A 87 18.34 -7.78 4.16
C ASP A 87 18.06 -6.56 5.05
N VAL A 88 17.39 -6.79 6.19
CA VAL A 88 17.14 -5.77 7.23
C VAL A 88 17.89 -6.14 8.50
N ILE A 89 18.89 -5.33 8.87
CA ILE A 89 19.64 -5.50 10.12
C ILE A 89 19.02 -4.61 11.20
N ALA A 90 18.32 -5.23 12.16
CA ALA A 90 17.82 -4.53 13.34
C ALA A 90 18.86 -4.60 14.48
N SER A 91 19.39 -3.44 14.88
CA SER A 91 20.27 -3.35 16.06
C SER A 91 19.44 -3.16 17.33
N ALA A 92 19.43 -4.16 18.21
CA ALA A 92 18.89 -4.02 19.56
C ALA A 92 19.93 -3.33 20.45
N ARG A 93 19.49 -2.38 21.30
CA ARG A 93 20.38 -1.80 22.32
C ARG A 93 20.87 -2.91 23.25
N THR A 94 22.19 -3.02 23.41
CA THR A 94 22.79 -3.92 24.38
C THR A 94 22.22 -3.61 25.77
N PRO A 95 21.79 -4.62 26.55
CA PRO A 95 21.37 -4.40 27.93
C PRO A 95 22.48 -3.68 28.70
N PRO A 96 22.16 -2.70 29.55
CA PRO A 96 23.16 -2.06 30.39
C PRO A 96 23.90 -3.15 31.20
N PRO A 97 25.22 -3.01 31.41
CA PRO A 97 25.98 -3.96 32.18
C PRO A 97 25.34 -4.13 33.57
N PRO A 98 25.32 -5.36 34.12
CA PRO A 98 24.75 -5.60 35.44
C PRO A 98 25.43 -4.69 36.47
N PRO A 99 24.67 -4.18 37.47
CA PRO A 99 25.25 -3.35 38.51
C PRO A 99 26.42 -4.11 39.18
N PRO A 100 27.48 -3.40 39.60
CA PRO A 100 28.59 -4.03 40.31
C PRO A 100 28.04 -4.88 41.46
N SER A 101 28.37 -6.17 41.49
CA SER A 101 28.10 -6.99 42.67
C SER A 101 28.83 -6.36 43.84
N GLY A 102 28.06 -5.72 44.73
CA GLY A 102 28.56 -5.24 46.01
C GLY A 102 29.22 -6.43 46.70
N GLY A 103 30.53 -6.30 46.94
CA GLY A 103 31.34 -7.31 47.60
C GLY A 103 30.63 -7.78 48.87
N GLY A 104 30.39 -9.08 48.93
CA GLY A 104 29.83 -9.74 50.09
C GLY A 104 30.62 -9.34 51.34
N GLY A 105 29.86 -9.06 52.40
CA GLY A 105 30.42 -8.74 53.70
C GLY A 105 31.37 -9.83 54.18
N TYR A 106 32.63 -9.44 54.36
CA TYR A 106 33.58 -10.10 55.24
C TYR A 106 33.98 -9.03 56.26
N GLY A 107 33.86 -9.20 57.56
CA GLY A 107 33.37 -10.32 58.34
C GLY A 107 33.00 -9.80 59.72
N GLY A 108 32.20 -10.59 60.44
CA GLY A 108 32.07 -10.40 61.87
C GLY A 108 33.42 -10.60 62.54
N MET A 109 33.74 -9.73 63.50
CA MET A 109 34.61 -10.10 64.62
C MET A 109 33.96 -9.57 65.91
N PRO A 110 33.85 -10.41 66.98
CA PRO A 110 32.99 -10.17 68.13
C PRO A 110 33.57 -9.16 69.14
N PRO A 111 32.81 -8.79 70.20
CA PRO A 111 33.27 -7.82 71.18
C PRO A 111 34.37 -8.43 72.06
N TYR A 112 35.37 -7.63 72.42
CA TYR A 112 35.76 -7.23 73.79
C TYR A 112 36.86 -6.16 73.70
#